data_AF-A0A0R2BJ50-F1
#
_entry.id   AF-A0A0R2BJ50-F1
#
_cell.length_a   1.000
_cell.length_b   1.000
_cell.length_c   1.000
_cell.angle_alpha   90.00
_cell.angle_beta   90.00
_cell.angle_gamma   90.00
#
_symmetry.space_group_name_H-M   'P 1'
#
loop_
_entity.id
_entity.type
_entity.pdbx_description
1 polymer ?
#
loop_
_entity_poly.entity_id
_entity_poly.type
_entity_poly.pdbx_seq_one_letter_code
_entity_poly.pdbx_strand_id
1 'polypeptide(L)' 'MSAKDAAQIWGKNDTYVRTSLRQNPDKWPDGSWRKFGKQLVVTTEGMKAVTGEKDPRKK' A
#
# COMPACT_ATOMS: atom_id res chain seq x y z
N MET A 1 3.14 7.42 -3.83
CA MET A 1 4.18 6.95 -2.89
C MET A 1 4.61 5.56 -3.30
N SER A 2 5.89 5.17 -3.15
CA SER A 2 6.29 3.80 -3.51
C SER A 2 5.70 2.78 -2.54
N ALA A 3 5.46 1.56 -3.01
CA ALA A 3 4.99 0.45 -2.19
C ALA A 3 5.91 0.14 -1.01
N LYS A 4 7.22 0.29 -1.21
CA LYS A 4 8.23 0.09 -0.17
C LYS A 4 8.14 1.17 0.90
N ASP A 5 8.12 2.45 0.50
CA ASP A 5 8.00 3.56 1.45
C ASP A 5 6.71 3.47 2.24
N ALA A 6 5.60 3.16 1.54
CA ALA A 6 4.29 2.99 2.16
C ALA A 6 4.30 1.87 3.21
N ALA A 7 4.93 0.73 2.92
CA ALA A 7 5.06 -0.35 3.90
C ALA A 7 5.85 0.11 5.14
N GLN A 8 6.97 0.81 4.94
CA GLN A 8 7.81 1.30 6.04
C GLN A 8 7.08 2.32 6.92
N ILE A 9 6.32 3.23 6.32
CA ILE A 9 5.52 4.23 7.06
C ILE A 9 4.50 3.55 7.97
N TRP A 10 3.84 2.49 7.50
CA TRP A 10 2.89 1.68 8.28
C TRP A 10 3.57 0.60 9.14
N GLY A 11 4.89 0.61 9.27
CA GLY A 11 5.63 -0.38 10.06
C GLY A 11 5.45 -1.83 9.58
N LYS A 12 5.12 -2.03 8.30
CA LYS A 12 4.98 -3.35 7.67
C LYS A 12 6.26 -3.71 6.90
N ASN A 13 6.40 -4.98 6.54
CA ASN A 13 7.51 -5.47 5.73
C ASN A 13 7.54 -4.79 4.34
N ASP A 14 8.72 -4.46 3.79
CA ASP A 14 8.91 -3.86 2.45
C ASP A 14 8.10 -4.55 1.34
N THR A 15 7.90 -5.87 1.44
CA THR A 15 7.17 -6.67 0.45
C THR A 15 5.65 -6.74 0.69
N TYR A 16 5.16 -6.18 1.80
CA TYR A 16 3.77 -6.26 2.26
C TYR A 16 2.78 -5.87 1.17
N VAL A 17 2.98 -4.71 0.54
CA VAL A 17 2.07 -4.21 -0.51
C VAL A 17 1.98 -5.18 -1.68
N ARG A 18 3.12 -5.72 -2.14
CA ARG A 18 3.16 -6.67 -3.25
C ARG A 18 2.44 -7.97 -2.89
N THR A 19 2.68 -8.49 -1.69
CA THR A 19 2.05 -9.72 -1.20
C THR A 19 0.55 -9.53 -1.01
N SER A 20 0.14 -8.40 -0.43
CA SER A 20 -1.26 -8.01 -0.24
C SER A 20 -2.00 -7.93 -1.57
N LEU A 21 -1.43 -7.24 -2.57
CA LEU A 21 -2.00 -7.16 -3.91
C LEU A 21 -2.11 -8.53 -4.61
N ARG A 22 -1.16 -9.44 -4.35
CA ARG A 22 -1.20 -10.79 -4.92
C ARG A 22 -2.25 -11.69 -4.26
N GLN A 23 -2.40 -11.58 -2.94
CA GLN A 23 -3.28 -12.45 -2.15
C GLN A 23 -4.71 -11.94 -2.08
N ASN A 24 -4.89 -10.62 -2.00
CA ASN A 24 -6.18 -9.97 -1.78
C ASN A 24 -6.26 -8.67 -2.61
N PRO A 25 -6.26 -8.75 -3.95
CA PRO A 25 -6.39 -7.57 -4.79
C PRO A 25 -7.71 -6.82 -4.52
N ASP A 26 -8.79 -7.53 -4.19
CA ASP A 26 -10.13 -6.96 -3.97
C ASP A 26 -10.23 -6.04 -2.75
N LYS A 27 -9.27 -6.15 -1.81
CA LYS A 27 -9.20 -5.26 -0.64
C LYS A 27 -8.62 -3.89 -0.99
N TRP A 28 -8.01 -3.74 -2.15
CA TRP A 28 -7.48 -2.48 -2.63
C TRP A 28 -8.56 -1.73 -3.40
N PRO A 29 -8.95 -0.51 -2.98
CA PRO A 29 -9.89 0.31 -3.73
C PRO A 29 -9.39 0.56 -5.17
N ASP A 30 -10.31 0.73 -6.11
CA ASP A 30 -9.96 1.07 -7.48
C ASP A 30 -9.15 2.37 -7.55
N GLY A 31 -8.09 2.37 -8.37
CA GLY A 31 -7.17 3.50 -8.48
C GLY A 31 -6.23 3.71 -7.29
N SER A 32 -6.34 2.91 -6.23
CA SER A 32 -5.51 3.06 -5.03
C SER A 32 -4.08 2.56 -5.17
N TRP A 33 -3.79 1.82 -6.25
CA TRP A 33 -2.46 1.35 -6.61
C TRP A 33 -2.26 1.36 -8.12
N ARG A 34 -1.00 1.48 -8.55
CA ARG A 34 -0.60 1.38 -9.95
C ARG A 34 0.81 0.81 -10.07
N LYS A 35 1.03 -0.01 -11.09
CA LYS A 35 2.38 -0.45 -11.47
C LYS A 35 3.01 0.58 -12.40
N PHE A 36 4.20 1.06 -12.03
CA PHE A 36 5.01 1.98 -12.82
C PHE A 36 6.36 1.32 -13.12
N GLY A 37 6.49 0.75 -14.33
CA GLY A 37 7.64 -0.07 -14.71
C GLY A 37 7.80 -1.28 -13.79
N LYS A 38 8.94 -1.34 -13.07
CA LYS A 38 9.23 -2.39 -12.08
C LYS A 38 8.75 -2.06 -10.67
N GLN A 39 8.31 -0.83 -10.43
CA GLN A 39 7.89 -0.34 -9.11
C GLN A 39 6.37 -0.36 -8.97
N LEU A 40 5.91 -0.57 -7.74
CA LEU A 40 4.51 -0.38 -7.38
C LEU A 40 4.38 0.97 -6.68
N VAL A 41 3.38 1.74 -7.10
CA VAL A 41 3.00 3.02 -6.51
C VAL A 41 1.64 2.85 -5.87
N VAL A 42 1.51 3.29 -4.63
CA VAL A 42 0.26 3.20 -3.87
C VAL A 42 -0.12 4.56 -3.30
N THR A 43 -1.42 4.69 -3.05
CA THR A 43 -2.04 5.81 -2.35
C THR A 43 -2.12 5.52 -0.85
N THR A 44 -2.25 6.58 -0.06
CA THR A 44 -2.50 6.47 1.37
C THR A 44 -3.87 5.86 1.66
N GLU A 45 -4.86 6.09 0.78
CA GLU A 45 -6.19 5.50 0.88
C GLU A 45 -6.16 3.98 0.70
N GLY A 46 -5.41 3.50 -0.30
CA GLY A 46 -5.20 2.07 -0.52
C GLY A 46 -4.57 1.40 0.69
N MET A 47 -3.51 2.01 1.23
CA MET A 47 -2.87 1.52 2.45
C MET A 47 -3.85 1.49 3.62
N LYS A 48 -4.61 2.56 3.87
CA LYS A 48 -5.61 2.63 4.94
C LYS A 48 -6.70 1.56 4.79
N ALA A 49 -7.16 1.30 3.57
CA ALA A 49 -8.18 0.28 3.31
C ALA A 49 -7.69 -1.12 3.65
N VAL A 50 -6.44 -1.46 3.32
CA VAL A 50 -5.90 -2.81 3.55
C VAL A 50 -5.29 -3.02 4.93
N THR A 51 -4.72 -1.98 5.55
CA THR A 51 -4.16 -2.08 6.92
C THR A 51 -5.21 -1.80 7.98
N GLY A 52 -6.29 -1.09 7.66
CA GLY A 52 -7.25 -0.57 8.63
C GLY A 52 -6.71 0.58 9.49
N GLU A 53 -5.46 0.99 9.27
CA GLU A 53 -4.75 2.00 10.06
C GLU A 53 -4.71 3.33 9.29
N LYS A 54 -5.01 4.45 9.97
CA LYS A 54 -4.83 5.80 9.40
C LYS A 54 -3.36 6.04 9.08
N ASP A 55 -3.08 7.00 8.18
CA ASP A 55 -1.70 7.37 7.83
C ASP A 55 -0.92 7.78 9.09
N PRO A 56 0.12 7.03 9.50
CA PRO A 56 0.90 7.29 10.71
C PRO A 56 1.61 8.65 10.70
N ARG A 57 1.73 9.30 9.53
CA ARG A 57 2.35 10.62 9.39
C ARG A 57 1.41 11.77 9.73
N LYS A 58 0.09 11.54 9.72
CA LYS A 58 -0.91 12.55 10.07
C LYS A 58 -1.36 12.30 11.51
N LYS A 59 -0.56 12.80 12.46
CA LYS A 59 -0.89 12.85 13.88
C LYS A 59 -1.83 14.01 14.18
#